data_AF-A0A212KLW5-F1
#
_entry.id   AF-A0A212KLW5-F1
#
_cell.length_a   1.000
_cell.length_b   1.000
_cell.length_c   1.000
_cell.angle_alpha   90.00
_cell.angle_beta   90.00
_cell.angle_gamma   90.00
#
_symmetry.space_group_name_H-M   'P 1'
#
loop_
_entity.id
_entity.type
_entity.pdbx_description
1 polymer ?
#
loop_
_entity_poly.entity_id
_entity_poly.type
_entity_poly.pdbx_seq_one_letter_code
_entity_poly.pdbx_strand_id
1 'polypeptide(L)'
;MCRKWVPSDYVDEITPPPRETPDAWIEGGNALAAFDDAAPPRPLAEGEIVRFSWVETLGAVTITIAEDGSWTSNPPIPETPDGAAFHIWAPWDLDTMNFDAASFVAQVFEFDGPGEIDAETYAWSTENTPFRFRAGRFVSVEEAAEREG
;
A
#
# COMPACT_ATOMS: atom_id res chain seq x y z
N MET A 1 -7.62 -9.62 -6.75
CA MET A 1 -7.05 -8.27 -6.90
C MET A 1 -5.54 -8.43 -7.08
N CYS A 2 -4.83 -7.44 -7.62
CA CYS A 2 -3.40 -7.57 -7.95
C CYS A 2 -2.58 -6.67 -7.03
N ARG A 3 -1.59 -7.27 -6.33
CA ARG A 3 -0.65 -6.52 -5.49
C ARG A 3 0.20 -5.61 -6.36
N LYS A 4 0.42 -4.40 -5.86
CA LYS A 4 1.41 -3.46 -6.39
C LYS A 4 2.51 -3.27 -5.36
N TRP A 5 3.65 -2.75 -5.79
CA TRP A 5 4.89 -2.77 -5.03
C TRP A 5 5.51 -1.38 -4.94
N VAL A 6 6.09 -1.09 -3.78
CA VAL A 6 6.89 0.10 -3.50
C VAL A 6 8.14 -0.35 -2.75
N PRO A 7 9.34 0.18 -3.07
CA PRO A 7 10.50 0.01 -2.20
C PRO A 7 10.15 0.44 -0.78
N SER A 8 10.41 -0.41 0.21
CA SER A 8 9.97 -0.15 1.58
C SER A 8 10.58 1.12 2.17
N ASP A 9 11.78 1.50 1.74
CA ASP A 9 12.44 2.74 2.14
C ASP A 9 11.77 4.00 1.57
N TYR A 10 10.82 3.86 0.63
CA TYR A 10 10.03 4.95 0.04
C TYR A 10 8.61 5.04 0.64
N VAL A 11 8.25 4.13 1.55
CA VAL A 11 6.95 4.18 2.23
C VAL A 11 7.08 5.11 3.44
N ASP A 12 6.46 6.28 3.32
CA ASP A 12 6.42 7.33 4.35
C ASP A 12 5.10 8.13 4.21
N GLU A 13 5.01 9.33 4.83
CA GLU A 13 3.85 10.24 4.75
C GLU A 13 3.36 10.49 3.32
N ILE A 14 4.28 10.72 2.38
CA ILE A 14 3.96 10.77 0.94
C ILE A 14 4.67 9.62 0.24
N THR A 15 3.89 8.62 -0.14
CA THR A 15 4.38 7.43 -0.83
C THR A 15 4.21 7.59 -2.35
N PRO A 16 5.24 7.27 -3.15
CA PRO A 16 5.11 7.32 -4.62
C PRO A 16 4.10 6.28 -5.13
N PRO A 17 3.51 6.49 -6.33
CA PRO A 17 2.55 5.55 -6.89
C PRO A 17 3.12 4.11 -6.98
N PRO A 18 2.41 3.11 -6.46
CA PRO A 18 2.88 1.73 -6.45
C PRO A 18 2.86 1.14 -7.86
N ARG A 19 3.82 0.28 -8.16
CA ARG A 19 4.01 -0.30 -9.51
C ARG A 19 3.66 -1.79 -9.55
N GLU A 20 3.29 -2.30 -10.72
CA GLU A 20 2.77 -3.67 -10.86
C GLU A 20 3.76 -4.77 -10.42
N THR A 21 5.06 -4.52 -10.54
CA THR A 21 6.11 -5.46 -10.15
C THR A 21 7.31 -4.74 -9.52
N PRO A 22 8.15 -5.43 -8.73
CA PRO A 22 9.44 -4.88 -8.30
C PRO A 22 10.32 -4.44 -9.48
N ASP A 23 10.32 -5.19 -10.58
CA ASP A 23 11.08 -4.86 -11.80
C ASP A 23 10.69 -3.52 -12.40
N ALA A 24 9.44 -3.11 -12.24
CA ALA A 24 8.97 -1.81 -12.73
C ALA A 24 9.64 -0.63 -12.01
N TRP A 25 10.35 -0.86 -10.90
CA TRP A 25 11.19 0.14 -10.22
C TRP A 25 12.61 0.23 -10.76
N ILE A 26 12.97 -0.53 -11.80
CA ILE A 26 14.29 -0.45 -12.44
C ILE A 26 14.26 0.58 -13.55
N GLU A 27 15.19 1.53 -13.50
CA GLU A 27 15.43 2.53 -14.52
C GLU A 27 16.78 2.30 -15.20
N GLY A 28 16.83 2.47 -16.52
CA GLY A 28 18.05 2.27 -17.31
C GLY A 28 18.65 0.86 -17.27
N GLY A 29 17.96 -0.10 -16.63
CA GLY A 29 18.40 -1.49 -16.47
C GLY A 29 19.36 -1.75 -15.30
N ASN A 30 19.77 -0.72 -14.55
CA ASN A 30 20.75 -0.84 -13.47
C ASN A 30 20.62 0.21 -12.36
N ALA A 31 19.52 0.95 -12.30
CA ALA A 31 19.23 1.88 -11.22
C ALA A 31 17.84 1.63 -10.65
N LEU A 32 17.67 1.90 -9.36
CA LEU A 32 16.37 2.01 -8.72
C LEU A 32 15.83 3.40 -9.03
N ALA A 33 14.63 3.46 -9.60
CA ALA A 33 13.94 4.71 -9.88
C ALA A 33 13.79 5.54 -8.61
N ALA A 34 13.92 6.86 -8.74
CA ALA A 34 13.77 7.77 -7.62
C ALA A 34 12.34 7.78 -7.06
N PHE A 35 12.21 8.20 -5.81
CA PHE A 35 10.91 8.38 -5.16
C PHE A 35 10.19 9.64 -5.67
N ASP A 36 10.93 10.68 -6.05
CA ASP A 36 10.44 11.92 -6.66
C ASP A 36 11.30 12.32 -7.87
N ASP A 37 10.79 13.23 -8.70
CA ASP A 37 11.51 13.74 -9.89
C ASP A 37 12.69 14.67 -9.54
N ALA A 38 12.84 15.04 -8.26
CA ALA A 38 13.92 15.92 -7.80
C ALA A 38 15.19 15.13 -7.41
N ALA A 39 15.05 13.85 -7.08
CA ALA A 39 16.14 12.95 -6.77
C ALA A 39 16.58 12.15 -8.01
N PRO A 40 17.89 11.93 -8.20
CA PRO A 40 18.37 11.06 -9.26
C PRO A 40 18.08 9.58 -8.92
N PRO A 41 17.90 8.71 -9.92
CA PRO A 41 17.83 7.27 -9.72
C PRO A 41 19.09 6.75 -9.01
N ARG A 42 18.91 5.80 -8.10
CA ARG A 42 20.00 5.23 -7.30
C ARG A 42 20.61 4.02 -8.01
N PRO A 43 21.92 3.96 -8.29
CA PRO A 43 22.54 2.77 -8.88
C PRO A 43 22.27 1.50 -8.06
N LEU A 44 21.99 0.39 -8.75
CA LEU A 44 21.80 -0.95 -8.19
C LEU A 44 23.04 -1.81 -8.44
N ALA A 45 23.56 -2.45 -7.39
CA ALA A 45 24.64 -3.42 -7.50
C ALA A 45 24.12 -4.84 -7.74
N GLU A 46 24.84 -5.62 -8.54
CA GLU A 46 24.55 -7.05 -8.76
C GLU A 46 24.60 -7.80 -7.42
N GLY A 47 23.49 -8.42 -7.03
CA GLY A 47 23.32 -9.12 -5.75
C GLY A 47 22.82 -8.26 -4.59
N GLU A 48 22.63 -6.96 -4.80
CA GLU A 48 21.99 -6.07 -3.83
C GLU A 48 20.57 -6.55 -3.51
N ILE A 49 20.18 -6.44 -2.24
CA ILE A 49 18.83 -6.76 -1.78
C ILE A 49 18.09 -5.45 -1.55
N VAL A 50 16.97 -5.29 -2.23
CA VAL A 50 16.00 -4.21 -2.00
C VAL A 50 14.75 -4.84 -1.40
N ARG A 51 14.23 -4.22 -0.35
CA ARG A 51 12.99 -4.64 0.30
C ARG A 51 11.82 -3.90 -0.33
N PHE A 52 10.73 -4.62 -0.58
CA PHE A 52 9.51 -4.04 -1.11
C PHE A 52 8.34 -4.30 -0.18
N SER A 53 7.50 -3.30 -0.01
CA SER A 53 6.19 -3.41 0.59
C SER A 53 5.17 -3.57 -0.53
N TRP A 54 4.19 -4.46 -0.33
CA TRP A 54 3.08 -4.57 -1.26
C TRP A 54 1.86 -3.81 -0.74
N VAL A 55 1.07 -3.31 -1.68
CA VAL A 55 -0.23 -2.70 -1.43
C VAL A 55 -1.28 -3.33 -2.33
N GLU A 56 -2.47 -3.52 -1.79
CA GLU A 56 -3.63 -4.03 -2.48
C GLU A 56 -4.82 -3.10 -2.23
N THR A 57 -5.42 -2.56 -3.31
CA THR A 57 -6.70 -1.87 -3.20
C THR A 57 -7.79 -2.91 -2.98
N LEU A 58 -8.49 -2.82 -1.85
CA LEU A 58 -9.56 -3.75 -1.48
C LEU A 58 -10.92 -3.31 -2.04
N GLY A 59 -11.02 -2.07 -2.52
CA GLY A 59 -12.19 -1.50 -3.17
C GLY A 59 -12.68 -0.22 -2.50
N ALA A 60 -13.75 0.32 -3.05
CA ALA A 60 -14.47 1.45 -2.46
C ALA A 60 -15.71 0.94 -1.71
N VAL A 61 -16.04 1.63 -0.62
CA VAL A 61 -17.21 1.37 0.22
C VAL A 61 -17.94 2.69 0.47
N THR A 62 -19.27 2.67 0.42
CA THR A 62 -20.08 3.78 0.93
C THR A 62 -20.45 3.44 2.37
N ILE A 63 -20.10 4.34 3.30
CA ILE A 63 -20.43 4.22 4.72
C ILE A 63 -21.57 5.17 5.03
N THR A 64 -22.64 4.66 5.63
CA THR A 64 -23.78 5.44 6.08
C THR A 64 -23.77 5.52 7.60
N ILE A 65 -23.65 6.73 8.15
CA ILE A 65 -23.61 7.03 9.58
C ILE A 65 -24.94 7.68 9.99
N ALA A 66 -25.64 7.08 10.96
CA ALA A 66 -26.90 7.57 11.49
C ALA A 66 -26.71 8.65 12.58
N GLU A 67 -27.78 9.37 12.93
CA GLU A 67 -27.75 10.44 13.94
C GLU A 67 -27.29 9.97 15.34
N ASP A 68 -27.46 8.70 15.66
CA ASP A 68 -27.03 8.10 16.91
C ASP A 68 -25.58 7.57 16.89
N GLY A 69 -24.85 7.78 15.78
CA GLY A 69 -23.49 7.30 15.56
C GLY A 69 -23.39 5.83 15.15
N SER A 70 -24.51 5.10 15.04
CA SER A 70 -24.49 3.77 14.42
C SER A 70 -24.21 3.87 12.93
N TRP A 71 -23.59 2.85 12.34
CA TRP A 71 -23.19 2.91 10.93
C TRP A 71 -23.28 1.56 10.22
N THR A 72 -23.40 1.61 8.90
CA THR A 72 -23.36 0.48 7.98
C THR A 72 -22.44 0.77 6.79
N SER A 73 -22.03 -0.27 6.06
CA SER A 73 -21.24 -0.14 4.83
C SER A 73 -21.87 -0.91 3.68
N ASN A 74 -21.75 -0.38 2.47
CA ASN A 74 -22.14 -1.06 1.23
C ASN A 74 -21.12 -0.79 0.11
N PRO A 75 -20.44 -1.83 -0.43
CA PRO A 75 -20.44 -3.21 0.06
C PRO A 75 -19.90 -3.33 1.50
N PRO A 76 -20.04 -4.49 2.16
CA PRO A 76 -19.40 -4.72 3.45
C PRO A 76 -17.89 -4.45 3.40
N ILE A 77 -17.32 -3.94 4.49
CA ILE A 77 -15.87 -3.76 4.62
C ILE A 77 -15.15 -5.08 4.30
N PRO A 78 -14.19 -5.08 3.35
CA PRO A 78 -13.50 -6.29 2.92
C PRO A 78 -12.61 -6.85 4.03
N GLU A 79 -12.42 -8.17 4.02
CA GLU A 79 -11.43 -8.80 4.89
C GLU A 79 -10.02 -8.38 4.50
N THR A 80 -9.18 -8.17 5.50
CA THR A 80 -7.77 -7.82 5.29
C THR A 80 -6.98 -9.10 5.03
N PRO A 81 -6.17 -9.18 3.96
CA PRO A 81 -5.32 -10.34 3.72
C PRO A 81 -4.38 -10.61 4.89
N ASP A 82 -4.07 -11.88 5.14
CA ASP A 82 -3.09 -12.28 6.17
C ASP A 82 -1.73 -11.57 5.96
N GLY A 83 -1.14 -11.09 7.06
CA GLY A 83 0.15 -10.37 7.04
C GLY A 83 0.05 -8.95 6.47
N ALA A 84 -1.12 -8.32 6.58
CA ALA A 84 -1.35 -6.96 6.10
C ALA A 84 -2.09 -6.10 7.12
N ALA A 85 -1.88 -4.78 7.01
CA ALA A 85 -2.56 -3.76 7.78
C ALA A 85 -3.64 -3.10 6.91
N PHE A 86 -4.88 -3.11 7.41
CA PHE A 86 -6.00 -2.41 6.82
C PHE A 86 -5.84 -0.90 6.93
N HIS A 87 -6.29 -0.20 5.91
CA HIS A 87 -6.41 1.24 5.93
C HIS A 87 -7.68 1.66 5.17
N ILE A 88 -8.26 2.77 5.63
CA ILE A 88 -9.44 3.41 5.03
C ILE A 88 -9.29 4.92 5.09
N TRP A 89 -9.78 5.62 4.07
CA TRP A 89 -9.81 7.09 4.01
C TRP A 89 -10.90 7.57 3.07
N ALA A 90 -11.25 8.85 3.18
CA ALA A 90 -12.06 9.58 2.23
C ALA A 90 -11.16 10.17 1.14
N PRO A 91 -11.37 9.86 -0.16
CA PRO A 91 -10.44 10.29 -1.23
C PRO A 91 -10.27 11.80 -1.40
N TRP A 92 -11.19 12.58 -0.85
CA TRP A 92 -11.17 14.03 -0.88
C TRP A 92 -10.41 14.67 0.30
N ASP A 93 -9.99 13.88 1.29
CA ASP A 93 -9.24 14.34 2.46
C ASP A 93 -8.29 13.27 3.00
N LEU A 94 -6.99 13.48 2.77
CA LEU A 94 -5.91 12.59 3.22
C LEU A 94 -5.79 12.50 4.75
N ASP A 95 -6.28 13.51 5.49
CA ASP A 95 -6.23 13.54 6.95
C ASP A 95 -7.27 12.61 7.61
N THR A 96 -8.12 11.98 6.79
CA THR A 96 -9.11 10.98 7.24
C THR A 96 -8.55 9.55 7.26
N MET A 97 -7.26 9.35 6.97
CA MET A 97 -6.67 8.01 6.94
C MET A 97 -6.70 7.35 8.33
N ASN A 98 -7.26 6.15 8.40
CA ASN A 98 -7.38 5.35 9.62
C ASN A 98 -7.03 3.89 9.36
N PHE A 99 -6.71 3.15 10.43
CA PHE A 99 -6.33 1.74 10.40
C PHE A 99 -7.50 0.77 10.64
N ASP A 100 -8.70 1.30 10.87
CA ASP A 100 -9.93 0.54 11.02
C ASP A 100 -11.17 1.40 10.72
N ALA A 101 -12.26 0.76 10.30
CA ALA A 101 -13.48 1.46 9.90
C ALA A 101 -14.21 2.14 11.06
N ALA A 102 -14.08 1.65 12.30
CA ALA A 102 -14.77 2.24 13.44
C ALA A 102 -14.12 3.56 13.85
N SER A 103 -12.79 3.63 13.88
CA SER A 103 -12.03 4.87 14.11
C SER A 103 -12.28 5.90 13.02
N PHE A 104 -12.32 5.46 11.74
CA PHE A 104 -12.71 6.31 10.62
C PHE A 104 -14.10 6.93 10.81
N VAL A 105 -15.11 6.10 11.12
CA VAL A 105 -16.48 6.57 11.35
C VAL A 105 -16.56 7.52 12.53
N ALA A 106 -15.87 7.21 13.64
CA ALA A 106 -15.87 8.07 14.81
C ALA A 106 -15.30 9.45 14.49
N GLN A 107 -14.20 9.52 13.71
CA GLN A 107 -13.61 10.77 13.26
C GLN A 107 -14.59 11.55 12.37
N VAL A 108 -15.13 10.93 11.32
CA VAL A 108 -16.07 11.58 10.38
C VAL A 108 -17.31 12.08 11.12
N PHE A 109 -17.86 11.28 12.03
CA PHE A 109 -19.03 11.68 12.81
C PHE A 109 -18.75 12.87 13.73
N GLU A 110 -17.56 12.95 14.33
CA GLU A 110 -17.15 14.07 15.19
C GLU A 110 -17.04 15.40 14.41
N PHE A 111 -16.48 15.36 13.20
CA PHE A 111 -16.18 16.57 12.44
C PHE A 111 -17.27 16.97 11.43
N ASP A 112 -17.90 16.00 10.77
CA ASP A 112 -18.87 16.21 9.69
C ASP A 112 -20.32 15.83 10.07
N GLY A 113 -20.49 14.97 11.09
CA GLY A 113 -21.79 14.50 11.56
C GLY A 113 -22.35 13.29 10.79
N PRO A 114 -23.66 12.99 10.91
CA PRO A 114 -24.28 11.88 10.21
C PRO A 114 -24.41 12.13 8.70
N GLY A 115 -24.38 11.06 7.91
CA GLY A 115 -24.45 11.15 6.45
C GLY A 115 -23.89 9.93 5.73
N GLU A 116 -23.68 10.07 4.43
CA GLU A 116 -23.01 9.08 3.59
C GLU A 116 -21.64 9.59 3.20
N ILE A 117 -20.65 8.70 3.27
CA ILE A 117 -19.28 8.97 2.84
C ILE A 117 -18.76 7.83 1.97
N ASP A 118 -18.23 8.20 0.81
CA ASP A 118 -17.47 7.28 -0.04
C ASP A 118 -16.04 7.21 0.48
N ALA A 119 -15.60 5.99 0.79
CA ALA A 119 -14.27 5.71 1.31
C ALA A 119 -13.57 4.66 0.43
N GLU A 120 -12.26 4.77 0.35
CA GLU A 120 -11.40 3.77 -0.29
C GLU A 120 -10.69 2.94 0.76
N THR A 121 -10.50 1.66 0.46
CA THR A 121 -9.87 0.70 1.37
C THR A 121 -8.66 0.05 0.73
N TYR A 122 -7.58 -0.11 1.50
CA TYR A 122 -6.34 -0.74 1.05
C TYR A 122 -5.73 -1.59 2.17
N ALA A 123 -4.96 -2.59 1.75
CA ALA A 123 -4.11 -3.39 2.60
C ALA A 123 -2.66 -3.15 2.24
N TRP A 124 -1.83 -2.90 3.25
CA TRP A 124 -0.38 -2.82 3.11
C TRP A 124 0.29 -4.00 3.82
N SER A 125 1.32 -4.57 3.21
CA SER A 125 2.12 -5.62 3.83
C SER A 125 2.70 -5.17 5.17
N THR A 126 2.55 -5.97 6.23
CA THR A 126 3.20 -5.68 7.53
C THR A 126 4.68 -6.07 7.52
N GLU A 127 5.06 -7.00 6.65
CA GLU A 127 6.45 -7.41 6.44
C GLU A 127 6.94 -7.00 5.05
N ASN A 128 8.22 -6.64 4.98
CA ASN A 128 8.84 -6.19 3.74
C ASN A 128 9.52 -7.36 3.02
N THR A 129 9.04 -7.69 1.83
CA THR A 129 9.54 -8.80 1.01
C THR A 129 10.89 -8.47 0.39
N PRO A 130 11.95 -9.26 0.64
CA PRO A 130 13.28 -9.01 0.08
C PRO A 130 13.39 -9.53 -1.36
N PHE A 131 13.88 -8.68 -2.26
CA PHE A 131 14.22 -9.03 -3.63
C PHE A 131 15.68 -8.74 -3.92
N ARG A 132 16.36 -9.69 -4.58
CA ARG A 132 17.76 -9.56 -4.98
C ARG A 132 17.86 -9.12 -6.42
N PHE A 133 18.61 -8.06 -6.69
CA PHE A 133 18.90 -7.60 -8.05
C PHE A 133 19.90 -8.55 -8.73
N ARG A 134 19.52 -9.09 -9.89
CA ARG A 134 20.29 -10.06 -10.68
C ARG A 134 20.06 -9.83 -12.17
N ALA A 135 21.14 -9.58 -12.91
CA ALA A 135 21.10 -9.49 -14.37
C ALA A 135 19.98 -8.57 -14.92
N GLY A 136 19.80 -7.40 -14.29
CA GLY A 136 18.82 -6.40 -14.73
C GLY A 136 17.38 -6.61 -14.26
N ARG A 137 17.15 -7.49 -13.29
CA ARG A 137 15.82 -7.73 -12.68
C ARG A 137 15.91 -8.04 -11.18
N PHE A 138 14.80 -7.93 -10.48
CA PHE A 138 14.61 -8.38 -9.11
C PHE A 138 14.11 -9.84 -9.06
N VAL A 139 14.68 -10.63 -8.17
CA VAL A 139 14.30 -12.02 -7.92
C VAL A 139 13.98 -12.20 -6.44
N SER A 140 12.86 -12.83 -6.10
CA SER A 140 12.49 -13.09 -4.70
C SER A 140 13.58 -13.90 -3.99
N VAL A 141 13.95 -13.49 -2.78
CA VAL A 141 14.97 -14.20 -1.98
C VAL A 141 14.41 -15.51 -1.40
N GLU A 142 13.11 -15.58 -1.13
CA GLU A 142 12.44 -16.79 -0.62
C GLU A 142 12.41 -17.90 -1.68
N GLU A 143 12.10 -17.55 -2.94
CA GLU A 143 12.11 -18.50 -4.06
C GLU A 143 13.52 -19.01 -4.43
N ALA A 144 14.56 -18.26 -4.06
CA ALA A 144 15.95 -18.65 -4.32
C ALA A 144 16.47 -19.67 -3.29
N ALA A 145 16.00 -19.62 -2.04
CA ALA A 145 16.40 -20.56 -1.00
C ALA A 145 15.86 -21.98 -1.23
N GLU A 146 14.68 -22.11 -1.83
CA GLU A 146 14.07 -23.41 -2.15
C GLU A 146 14.72 -24.12 -3.35
N ARG A 147 15.49 -23.42 -4.18
CA ARG A 147 16.18 -24.01 -5.35
C ARG A 147 17.62 -24.43 -5.09
N GLU A 148 18.18 -24.04 -3.96
CA GLU A 148 19.55 -24.38 -3.52
C GLU A 148 19.57 -25.40 -2.36
N GLY A 149 18.39 -25.85 -1.89
CA GLY A 149 18.22 -26.83 -0.81
C GLY A 149 17.96 -28.25 -1.28
#